data_AF-A0A2D7PRZ3-F1
#
_entry.id   AF-A0A2D7PRZ3-F1
#
_cell.length_a   1.000
_cell.length_b   1.000
_cell.length_c   1.000
_cell.angle_alpha   90.00
_cell.angle_beta   90.00
_cell.angle_gamma   90.00
#
_symmetry.space_group_name_H-M   'P 1'
#
loop_
_entity.id
_entity.type
_entity.pdbx_description
1 polymer ?
#
loop_
_entity_poly.entity_id
_entity_poly.type
_entity_poly.pdbx_seq_one_letter_code
_entity_poly.pdbx_strand_id
1 'polypeptide(L)'
;ALLEATSDDNGSLLAGTVDAEQVATLGHSAGGRVAFAFLTERPQIKTHVGYATVPFEGTPTLPVLLLLGAEDEAITPATTLAIYDPLAPPKRYVAVGGAGHNSFTDQCEIIYNGNDVIAAAQAIFGPLFPDSLAALARDGCREENMPPSEFWKIAQHYTVAHLKYVFGENSQPLGLETGALALFPEADIDYRFSTPAPEITAGQVTFFNHCAADLTLRSSGPALGSLASGRALSVPISAFNAGAQNAVIAYPNLSADQCSVDFCDGWTALGGVPGTVQRAGFMWEAPNETYAAYCNPNLSGRSLCAVQKNCCGPDMVQDGTFGTTWEFTPSGAADLDYADLSTNYGSGPNTPPNLCPTGGPDDCVSAAANIFFNVPIKWTSNQTCSFTSAETTITGLQCLEASCPDAYQHPTDDKQSSCPSDSGRGYLVEYCPDGQALPTPPG
;
A
#
# COMPACT_ATOMS: atom_id res chain seq x y z
N ALA A 1 20.54 14.89 26.92
CA ALA A 1 20.58 15.62 28.21
C ALA A 1 21.13 14.77 29.36
N LEU A 2 20.33 14.07 30.20
CA LEU A 2 20.92 13.33 31.35
C LEU A 2 21.69 12.07 30.92
N LEU A 3 21.11 11.23 30.05
CA LEU A 3 21.76 10.02 29.52
C LEU A 3 23.04 10.35 28.75
N GLU A 4 22.98 11.35 27.89
CA GLU A 4 24.12 11.90 27.14
C GLU A 4 25.22 12.44 28.05
N ALA A 5 24.87 13.30 29.03
CA ALA A 5 25.83 13.80 30.00
C ALA A 5 26.46 12.68 30.86
N THR A 6 25.70 11.62 31.13
CA THR A 6 26.19 10.42 31.83
C THR A 6 27.07 9.54 30.92
N SER A 7 26.89 9.63 29.60
CA SER A 7 27.73 8.96 28.60
C SER A 7 29.01 9.74 28.30
N ASP A 8 29.00 11.07 28.46
CA ASP A 8 30.17 11.92 28.27
C ASP A 8 31.10 11.92 29.50
N ASP A 9 30.61 11.51 30.66
CA ASP A 9 31.40 11.38 31.88
C ASP A 9 32.22 10.08 31.85
N ASN A 10 33.54 10.20 31.66
CA ASN A 10 34.48 9.06 31.68
C ASN A 10 34.51 8.29 33.01
N GLY A 11 33.97 8.86 34.11
CA GLY A 11 33.83 8.17 35.40
C GLY A 11 32.54 7.35 35.52
N SER A 12 31.65 7.44 34.55
CA SER A 12 30.35 6.78 34.53
C SER A 12 30.44 5.35 33.96
N LEU A 13 29.51 4.49 34.39
CA LEU A 13 29.32 3.16 33.80
C LEU A 13 28.77 3.21 32.36
N LEU A 14 28.22 4.35 31.94
CA LEU A 14 27.69 4.56 30.59
C LEU A 14 28.66 5.33 29.68
N ALA A 15 29.91 5.53 30.12
CA ALA A 15 30.91 6.29 29.37
C ALA A 15 31.05 5.76 27.92
N GLY A 16 30.72 6.61 26.93
CA GLY A 16 30.78 6.28 25.51
C GLY A 16 29.80 5.20 25.03
N THR A 17 28.76 4.87 25.79
CA THR A 17 27.81 3.79 25.45
C THR A 17 26.52 4.26 24.79
N VAL A 18 26.23 5.57 24.79
CA VAL A 18 24.98 6.13 24.27
C VAL A 18 25.25 6.96 23.01
N ASP A 19 24.58 6.61 21.91
CA ASP A 19 24.47 7.47 20.74
C ASP A 19 23.17 8.29 20.83
N ALA A 20 23.29 9.60 21.08
CA ALA A 20 22.15 10.50 21.21
C ALA A 20 21.52 10.88 19.86
N GLU A 21 22.15 10.54 18.73
CA GLU A 21 21.60 10.75 17.39
C GLU A 21 20.66 9.60 16.95
N GLN A 22 20.79 8.44 17.60
CA GLN A 22 20.05 7.21 17.32
C GLN A 22 19.06 6.87 18.44
N VAL A 23 18.05 7.73 18.64
CA VAL A 23 17.04 7.54 19.70
C VAL A 23 15.71 7.12 19.10
N ALA A 24 15.11 6.07 19.64
CA ALA A 24 13.76 5.61 19.31
C ALA A 24 12.89 5.53 20.58
N THR A 25 11.58 5.61 20.41
CA THR A 25 10.63 5.26 21.49
C THR A 25 9.84 4.03 21.13
N LEU A 26 9.63 3.17 22.12
CA LEU A 26 8.86 1.95 21.96
C LEU A 26 7.90 1.83 23.15
N GLY A 27 6.72 1.28 22.92
CA GLY A 27 5.77 1.08 24.01
C GLY A 27 4.61 0.16 23.66
N HIS A 28 4.14 -0.57 24.67
CA HIS A 28 3.00 -1.47 24.57
C HIS A 28 1.72 -0.83 25.08
N SER A 29 0.60 -1.01 24.37
CA SER A 29 -0.73 -0.56 24.80
C SER A 29 -0.73 0.94 25.16
N ALA A 30 -1.16 1.30 26.37
CA ALA A 30 -1.09 2.68 26.87
C ALA A 30 0.34 3.25 26.89
N GLY A 31 1.35 2.40 27.06
CA GLY A 31 2.76 2.77 26.98
C GLY A 31 3.16 3.21 25.57
N GLY A 32 2.56 2.65 24.52
CA GLY A 32 2.77 3.11 23.14
C GLY A 32 2.25 4.54 22.94
N ARG A 33 1.03 4.84 23.42
CA ARG A 33 0.48 6.21 23.44
C ARG A 33 1.36 7.18 24.23
N VAL A 34 1.87 6.77 25.39
CA VAL A 34 2.76 7.60 26.21
C VAL A 34 4.09 7.85 25.47
N ALA A 35 4.69 6.82 24.88
CA ALA A 35 5.90 6.92 24.08
C ALA A 35 5.71 7.85 22.87
N PHE A 36 4.51 7.84 22.26
CA PHE A 36 4.12 8.75 21.19
C PHE A 36 4.01 10.20 21.65
N ALA A 37 3.44 10.46 22.84
CA ALA A 37 3.20 11.82 23.33
C ALA A 37 4.48 12.67 23.44
N PHE A 38 5.65 12.03 23.55
CA PHE A 38 6.94 12.73 23.64
C PHE A 38 7.56 13.10 22.29
N LEU A 39 7.02 12.64 21.16
CA LEU A 39 7.66 12.81 19.85
C LEU A 39 7.80 14.29 19.46
N THR A 40 6.81 15.13 19.76
CA THR A 40 6.82 16.56 19.44
C THR A 40 7.77 17.38 20.33
N GLU A 41 8.02 16.91 21.55
CA GLU A 41 8.86 17.61 22.54
C GLU A 41 10.34 17.19 22.46
N ARG A 42 10.66 16.13 21.72
CA ARG A 42 11.97 15.47 21.73
C ARG A 42 12.49 15.26 20.30
N PRO A 43 13.07 16.30 19.66
CA PRO A 43 13.54 16.23 18.27
C PRO A 43 14.67 15.21 18.03
N GLN A 44 15.30 14.70 19.09
CA GLN A 44 16.28 13.63 18.98
C GLN A 44 15.64 12.27 18.63
N ILE A 45 14.35 12.07 18.90
CA ILE A 45 13.67 10.81 18.57
C ILE A 45 13.52 10.72 17.04
N LYS A 46 14.01 9.62 16.46
CA LYS A 46 14.00 9.38 15.01
C LYS A 46 12.89 8.45 14.55
N THR A 47 12.32 7.65 15.46
CA THR A 47 11.25 6.70 15.15
C THR A 47 10.43 6.35 16.40
N HIS A 48 9.20 5.89 16.16
CA HIS A 48 8.34 5.27 17.15
C HIS A 48 7.93 3.83 16.76
N VAL A 49 7.98 2.91 17.72
CA VAL A 49 7.42 1.55 17.61
C VAL A 49 6.26 1.37 18.59
N GLY A 50 5.05 1.24 18.08
CA GLY A 50 3.85 0.99 18.86
C GLY A 50 3.50 -0.50 18.85
N TYR A 51 3.56 -1.14 20.01
CA TYR A 51 3.13 -2.53 20.20
C TYR A 51 1.68 -2.56 20.72
N ALA A 52 0.73 -3.05 19.94
CA ALA A 52 -0.70 -3.03 20.28
C ALA A 52 -1.12 -1.67 20.87
N THR A 53 -0.64 -0.58 20.26
CA THR A 53 -0.67 0.74 20.92
C THR A 53 -2.07 1.30 21.00
N VAL A 54 -2.41 1.88 22.15
CA VAL A 54 -3.64 2.68 22.28
C VAL A 54 -3.56 3.85 21.28
N PRO A 55 -4.68 4.20 20.60
CA PRO A 55 -4.73 5.35 19.71
C PRO A 55 -4.20 6.63 20.37
N PHE A 56 -3.48 7.41 19.58
CA PHE A 56 -2.94 8.71 19.95
C PHE A 56 -3.43 9.76 18.96
N GLU A 57 -3.41 11.02 19.39
CA GLU A 57 -3.75 12.16 18.54
C GLU A 57 -2.51 12.72 17.85
N GLY A 58 -2.67 13.13 16.60
CA GLY A 58 -1.63 13.75 15.80
C GLY A 58 -0.98 12.80 14.80
N THR A 59 -0.29 13.40 13.83
CA THR A 59 0.35 12.69 12.72
C THR A 59 1.84 12.96 12.77
N PRO A 60 2.67 12.05 13.32
CA PRO A 60 4.11 12.23 13.35
C PRO A 60 4.64 12.27 11.92
N THR A 61 5.66 13.10 11.69
CA THR A 61 6.39 13.16 10.40
C THR A 61 7.60 12.21 10.38
N LEU A 62 7.90 11.57 11.51
CA LEU A 62 8.98 10.60 11.64
C LEU A 62 8.51 9.18 11.28
N PRO A 63 9.45 8.29 10.94
CA PRO A 63 9.17 6.87 10.73
C PRO A 63 8.38 6.20 11.87
N VAL A 64 7.37 5.38 11.53
CA VAL A 64 6.59 4.62 12.53
C VAL A 64 6.48 3.14 12.15
N LEU A 65 6.56 2.26 13.15
CA LEU A 65 6.15 0.86 13.08
C LEU A 65 5.01 0.61 14.07
N LEU A 66 3.88 0.13 13.58
CA LEU A 66 2.78 -0.39 14.39
C LEU A 66 2.77 -1.91 14.26
N LEU A 67 2.87 -2.62 15.39
CA LEU A 67 2.86 -4.08 15.44
C LEU A 67 1.78 -4.54 16.42
N LEU A 68 0.94 -5.48 16.04
CA LEU A 68 -0.14 -6.02 16.87
C LEU A 68 -0.34 -7.52 16.65
N GLY A 69 -1.09 -8.15 17.54
CA GLY A 69 -1.71 -9.45 17.27
C GLY A 69 -3.02 -9.27 16.50
N ALA A 70 -3.32 -10.15 15.55
CA ALA A 70 -4.53 -10.05 14.74
C ALA A 70 -5.80 -10.36 15.56
N GLU A 71 -5.66 -11.14 16.63
CA GLU A 71 -6.72 -11.51 17.58
C GLU A 71 -6.80 -10.59 18.79
N ASP A 72 -6.08 -9.46 18.79
CA ASP A 72 -6.13 -8.46 19.86
C ASP A 72 -7.57 -7.94 20.03
N GLU A 73 -8.17 -8.23 21.19
CA GLU A 73 -9.54 -7.88 21.52
C GLU A 73 -9.66 -6.42 22.03
N ALA A 74 -8.56 -5.81 22.48
CA ALA A 74 -8.54 -4.46 23.01
C ALA A 74 -8.21 -3.41 21.94
N ILE A 75 -7.20 -3.67 21.13
CA ILE A 75 -6.69 -2.81 20.07
C ILE A 75 -6.70 -3.62 18.77
N THR A 76 -7.89 -3.68 18.18
CA THR A 76 -8.13 -4.48 16.98
C THR A 76 -7.30 -4.02 15.76
N PRO A 77 -7.12 -4.88 14.74
CA PRO A 77 -6.58 -4.50 13.43
C PRO A 77 -7.21 -3.23 12.86
N ALA A 78 -8.54 -3.11 12.89
CA ALA A 78 -9.24 -1.93 12.40
C ALA A 78 -8.87 -0.67 13.18
N THR A 79 -8.73 -0.77 14.52
CA THR A 79 -8.29 0.34 15.37
C THR A 79 -6.87 0.77 15.03
N THR A 80 -5.95 -0.18 14.82
CA THR A 80 -4.56 0.13 14.49
C THR A 80 -4.42 0.69 13.07
N LEU A 81 -5.21 0.21 12.11
CA LEU A 81 -5.26 0.78 10.77
C LEU A 81 -5.73 2.24 10.77
N ALA A 82 -6.71 2.59 11.60
CA ALA A 82 -7.12 3.97 11.77
C ALA A 82 -6.01 4.89 12.33
N ILE A 83 -5.01 4.33 13.03
CA ILE A 83 -3.79 5.04 13.42
C ILE A 83 -2.81 5.11 12.25
N TYR A 84 -2.61 3.99 11.54
CA TYR A 84 -1.65 3.84 10.44
C TYR A 84 -1.95 4.71 9.22
N ASP A 85 -3.21 4.72 8.77
CA ASP A 85 -3.65 5.35 7.54
C ASP A 85 -3.27 6.84 7.45
N PRO A 86 -3.45 7.67 8.49
CA PRO A 86 -3.06 9.08 8.41
C PRO A 86 -1.55 9.32 8.57
N LEU A 87 -0.72 8.35 8.99
CA LEU A 87 0.72 8.58 9.22
C LEU A 87 1.46 8.98 7.95
N ALA A 88 2.48 9.83 8.09
CA ALA A 88 3.41 10.13 7.02
C ALA A 88 4.36 8.93 6.78
N PRO A 89 4.73 8.62 5.54
CA PRO A 89 5.81 7.67 5.26
C PRO A 89 7.18 8.16 5.79
N PRO A 90 8.11 7.25 6.16
CA PRO A 90 7.97 5.81 6.10
C PRO A 90 7.15 5.24 7.28
N LYS A 91 6.12 4.47 6.98
CA LYS A 91 5.24 3.86 7.99
C LYS A 91 5.09 2.36 7.73
N ARG A 92 4.90 1.59 8.79
CA ARG A 92 4.72 0.13 8.72
C ARG A 92 3.64 -0.33 9.67
N TYR A 93 2.91 -1.35 9.25
CA TYR A 93 1.88 -2.06 9.98
C TYR A 93 2.15 -3.55 9.86
N VAL A 94 2.16 -4.26 10.99
CA VAL A 94 2.39 -5.71 11.07
C VAL A 94 1.35 -6.29 12.03
N ALA A 95 0.36 -7.02 11.52
CA ALA A 95 -0.53 -7.83 12.36
C ALA A 95 -0.18 -9.31 12.23
N VAL A 96 -0.02 -10.00 13.35
CA VAL A 96 0.37 -11.41 13.38
C VAL A 96 -0.80 -12.27 13.85
N GLY A 97 -1.24 -13.21 13.02
CA GLY A 97 -2.28 -14.19 13.34
C GLY A 97 -1.88 -15.15 14.45
N GLY A 98 -2.87 -15.61 15.21
CA GLY A 98 -2.72 -16.35 16.45
C GLY A 98 -2.27 -15.52 17.65
N ALA A 99 -1.90 -14.24 17.50
CA ALA A 99 -1.41 -13.40 18.59
C ALA A 99 -2.48 -12.40 19.07
N GLY A 100 -2.45 -12.07 20.35
CA GLY A 100 -3.40 -11.13 20.97
C GLY A 100 -2.72 -9.99 21.72
N HIS A 101 -3.48 -9.27 22.53
CA HIS A 101 -3.03 -8.00 23.12
C HIS A 101 -1.75 -8.13 23.94
N ASN A 102 -1.63 -9.18 24.74
CA ASN A 102 -0.51 -9.35 25.68
C ASN A 102 0.60 -10.26 25.16
N SER A 103 0.54 -10.73 23.92
CA SER A 103 1.59 -11.55 23.30
C SER A 103 2.98 -10.87 23.34
N PHE A 104 3.05 -9.56 23.53
CA PHE A 104 4.28 -8.76 23.69
C PHE A 104 4.94 -8.85 25.06
N THR A 105 4.28 -9.42 26.06
CA THR A 105 4.68 -9.31 27.47
C THR A 105 5.23 -10.63 28.00
N ASP A 106 6.25 -10.56 28.86
CA ASP A 106 6.81 -11.75 29.53
C ASP A 106 5.76 -12.51 30.34
N GLN A 107 4.75 -11.79 30.86
CA GLN A 107 3.62 -12.39 31.56
C GLN A 107 2.86 -13.39 30.69
N CYS A 108 2.82 -13.16 29.38
CA CYS A 108 2.14 -14.03 28.45
C CYS A 108 2.75 -15.43 28.40
N GLU A 109 4.08 -15.53 28.41
CA GLU A 109 4.79 -16.80 28.48
C GLU A 109 4.47 -17.56 29.78
N ILE A 110 4.33 -16.84 30.89
CA ILE A 110 3.98 -17.44 32.19
C ILE A 110 2.56 -18.03 32.14
N ILE A 111 1.59 -17.26 31.62
CA ILE A 111 0.20 -17.69 31.49
C ILE A 111 0.07 -18.85 30.50
N TYR A 112 0.72 -18.75 29.34
CA TYR A 112 0.71 -19.76 28.28
C TYR A 112 1.23 -21.11 28.79
N ASN A 113 2.25 -21.10 29.64
CA ASN A 113 2.80 -22.31 30.27
C ASN A 113 1.97 -22.83 31.48
N GLY A 114 0.71 -22.40 31.60
CA GLY A 114 -0.24 -22.90 32.59
C GLY A 114 -0.16 -22.24 33.98
N ASN A 115 0.70 -21.23 34.15
CA ASN A 115 0.79 -20.48 35.40
C ASN A 115 -0.05 -19.21 35.31
N ASP A 116 -1.36 -19.37 35.35
CA ASP A 116 -2.29 -18.24 35.33
C ASP A 116 -2.27 -17.48 36.66
N VAL A 117 -1.25 -16.65 36.84
CA VAL A 117 -1.09 -15.72 37.96
C VAL A 117 -2.26 -14.74 38.06
N ILE A 118 -3.01 -14.52 36.97
CA ILE A 118 -4.21 -13.70 36.95
C ILE A 118 -5.40 -14.45 37.55
N ALA A 119 -5.57 -15.74 37.26
CA ALA A 119 -6.55 -16.57 37.98
C ALA A 119 -6.22 -16.63 39.48
N ALA A 120 -4.94 -16.77 39.83
CA ALA A 120 -4.51 -16.74 41.23
C ALA A 120 -4.79 -15.37 41.90
N ALA A 121 -4.50 -14.27 41.21
CA ALA A 121 -4.78 -12.92 41.70
C ALA A 121 -6.29 -12.64 41.80
N GLN A 122 -7.10 -13.07 40.84
CA GLN A 122 -8.57 -12.98 40.89
C GLN A 122 -9.14 -13.82 42.03
N ALA A 123 -8.61 -15.02 42.28
CA ALA A 123 -9.05 -15.87 43.38
C ALA A 123 -8.76 -15.23 44.76
N ILE A 124 -7.71 -14.42 44.87
CA ILE A 124 -7.29 -13.77 46.12
C ILE A 124 -7.92 -12.36 46.28
N PHE A 125 -8.04 -11.59 45.20
CA PHE A 125 -8.39 -10.16 45.20
C PHE A 125 -9.68 -9.83 44.43
N GLY A 126 -10.49 -10.83 44.06
CA GLY A 126 -11.62 -10.75 43.12
C GLY A 126 -12.47 -9.46 43.10
N PRO A 127 -12.94 -8.91 44.22
CA PRO A 127 -13.72 -7.65 44.21
C PRO A 127 -12.96 -6.43 43.66
N LEU A 128 -11.63 -6.49 43.64
CA LEU A 128 -10.73 -5.44 43.16
C LEU A 128 -10.16 -5.74 41.77
N PHE A 129 -10.43 -6.92 41.20
CA PHE A 129 -9.89 -7.34 39.91
C PHE A 129 -11.03 -7.72 38.94
N PRO A 130 -11.56 -6.75 38.17
CA PRO A 130 -12.69 -6.96 37.27
C PRO A 130 -12.42 -8.06 36.23
N ASP A 131 -13.45 -8.81 35.86
CA ASP A 131 -13.34 -9.88 34.85
C ASP A 131 -12.85 -9.36 33.50
N SER A 132 -13.19 -8.13 33.13
CA SER A 132 -12.69 -7.47 31.92
C SER A 132 -11.18 -7.25 31.93
N LEU A 133 -10.61 -6.89 33.08
CA LEU A 133 -9.16 -6.73 33.23
C LEU A 133 -8.45 -8.08 33.14
N ALA A 134 -9.10 -9.14 33.63
CA ALA A 134 -8.55 -10.48 33.58
C ALA A 134 -8.68 -11.15 32.22
N ALA A 135 -9.75 -10.86 31.47
CA ALA A 135 -9.88 -11.25 30.08
C ALA A 135 -8.79 -10.57 29.25
N LEU A 136 -8.63 -9.25 29.42
CA LEU A 136 -7.57 -8.49 28.78
C LEU A 136 -6.19 -9.07 29.10
N ALA A 137 -5.88 -9.31 30.38
CA ALA A 137 -4.57 -9.84 30.78
C ALA A 137 -4.22 -11.23 30.23
N ARG A 138 -5.20 -11.99 29.72
CA ARG A 138 -5.01 -13.31 29.08
C ARG A 138 -5.08 -13.25 27.55
N ASP A 139 -5.46 -12.12 26.99
CA ASP A 139 -5.59 -11.93 25.54
C ASP A 139 -4.25 -12.19 24.85
N GLY A 140 -4.24 -13.19 23.96
CA GLY A 140 -3.04 -13.64 23.25
C GLY A 140 -2.14 -14.61 24.00
N CYS A 141 -2.56 -15.09 25.18
CA CYS A 141 -1.74 -15.89 26.10
C CYS A 141 -2.35 -17.25 26.44
N ARG A 142 -3.40 -17.66 25.74
CA ARG A 142 -4.06 -18.96 25.94
C ARG A 142 -3.41 -20.03 25.05
N GLU A 143 -3.67 -21.29 25.35
CA GLU A 143 -3.06 -22.43 24.63
C GLU A 143 -3.40 -22.41 23.13
N GLU A 144 -4.60 -21.93 22.77
CA GLU A 144 -5.03 -21.77 21.38
C GLU A 144 -4.34 -20.63 20.63
N ASN A 145 -3.63 -19.73 21.32
CA ASN A 145 -2.87 -18.66 20.71
C ASN A 145 -1.50 -19.16 20.22
N MET A 146 -0.88 -18.38 19.35
CA MET A 146 0.52 -18.54 18.96
C MET A 146 1.40 -18.55 20.22
N PRO A 147 2.35 -19.50 20.37
CA PRO A 147 3.29 -19.49 21.47
C PRO A 147 4.03 -18.14 21.54
N PRO A 148 4.13 -17.49 22.72
CA PRO A 148 4.76 -16.17 22.85
C PRO A 148 6.18 -16.11 22.28
N SER A 149 6.97 -17.18 22.45
CA SER A 149 8.33 -17.27 21.91
C SER A 149 8.39 -17.28 20.38
N GLU A 150 7.37 -17.77 19.69
CA GLU A 150 7.27 -17.71 18.22
C GLU A 150 6.86 -16.31 17.78
N PHE A 151 5.84 -15.73 18.42
CA PHE A 151 5.43 -14.34 18.18
C PHE A 151 6.58 -13.35 18.39
N TRP A 152 7.37 -13.53 19.45
CA TRP A 152 8.51 -12.65 19.75
C TRP A 152 9.59 -12.66 18.66
N LYS A 153 9.79 -13.77 17.93
CA LYS A 153 10.74 -13.78 16.80
C LYS A 153 10.30 -12.81 15.72
N ILE A 154 9.00 -12.80 15.41
CA ILE A 154 8.40 -11.90 14.40
C ILE A 154 8.46 -10.45 14.90
N ALA A 155 8.01 -10.20 16.13
CA ALA A 155 8.01 -8.87 16.72
C ALA A 155 9.42 -8.27 16.81
N GLN A 156 10.41 -9.05 17.24
CA GLN A 156 11.80 -8.63 17.31
C GLN A 156 12.39 -8.39 15.92
N HIS A 157 12.11 -9.24 14.94
CA HIS A 157 12.59 -9.06 13.56
C HIS A 157 12.16 -7.72 12.99
N TYR A 158 10.86 -7.44 12.97
CA TYR A 158 10.34 -6.18 12.40
C TYR A 158 10.81 -4.96 13.18
N THR A 159 10.89 -5.06 14.51
CA THR A 159 11.41 -3.98 15.37
C THR A 159 12.86 -3.68 15.05
N VAL A 160 13.74 -4.69 15.09
CA VAL A 160 15.18 -4.49 14.87
C VAL A 160 15.45 -4.04 13.44
N ALA A 161 14.78 -4.63 12.45
CA ALA A 161 14.93 -4.23 11.06
C ALA A 161 14.51 -2.76 10.87
N HIS A 162 13.39 -2.34 11.49
CA HIS A 162 12.92 -0.96 11.47
C HIS A 162 13.93 0.02 12.07
N LEU A 163 14.45 -0.29 13.26
CA LEU A 163 15.45 0.55 13.94
C LEU A 163 16.72 0.68 13.08
N LYS A 164 17.26 -0.42 12.56
CA LYS A 164 18.45 -0.41 11.70
C LYS A 164 18.27 0.42 10.44
N TYR A 165 17.08 0.37 9.84
CA TYR A 165 16.77 1.19 8.68
C TYR A 165 16.74 2.69 9.05
N VAL A 166 16.01 3.05 10.11
CA VAL A 166 15.85 4.46 10.51
C VAL A 166 17.17 5.07 10.97
N PHE A 167 17.99 4.31 11.69
CA PHE A 167 19.30 4.77 12.15
C PHE A 167 20.37 4.75 11.07
N GLY A 168 20.03 4.35 9.83
CA GLY A 168 20.95 4.37 8.71
C GLY A 168 22.03 3.29 8.75
N GLU A 169 21.92 2.29 9.63
CA GLU A 169 22.79 1.11 9.61
C GLU A 169 22.62 0.31 8.31
N ASN A 170 21.38 0.30 7.78
CA ASN A 170 21.09 -0.24 6.47
C ASN A 170 20.64 0.90 5.54
N SER A 171 21.32 1.05 4.40
CA SER A 171 20.96 2.02 3.36
C SER A 171 19.68 1.66 2.58
N GLN A 172 19.14 0.46 2.81
CA GLN A 172 17.93 -0.10 2.23
C GLN A 172 17.08 -0.71 3.35
N PRO A 173 15.75 -0.82 3.19
CA PRO A 173 14.86 -1.37 4.22
C PRO A 173 14.93 -2.92 4.28
N LEU A 174 16.13 -3.47 4.45
CA LEU A 174 16.39 -4.91 4.49
C LEU A 174 15.58 -5.58 5.60
N GLY A 175 14.85 -6.65 5.27
CA GLY A 175 13.97 -7.35 6.20
C GLY A 175 12.65 -6.63 6.49
N LEU A 176 12.36 -5.53 5.80
CA LEU A 176 11.11 -4.77 5.89
C LEU A 176 10.39 -4.65 4.53
N GLU A 177 10.83 -5.40 3.53
CA GLU A 177 10.11 -5.51 2.25
C GLU A 177 9.15 -6.70 2.32
N THR A 178 8.22 -6.85 1.37
CA THR A 178 7.26 -7.97 1.38
C THR A 178 7.93 -9.34 1.36
N GLY A 179 9.13 -9.46 0.78
CA GLY A 179 9.96 -10.66 0.87
C GLY A 179 10.32 -11.10 2.31
N ALA A 180 10.17 -10.22 3.31
CA ALA A 180 10.35 -10.58 4.73
C ALA A 180 9.32 -11.60 5.22
N LEU A 181 8.14 -11.66 4.60
CA LEU A 181 7.11 -12.66 4.93
C LEU A 181 7.62 -14.09 4.75
N ALA A 182 8.51 -14.32 3.78
CA ALA A 182 9.11 -15.63 3.53
C ALA A 182 10.02 -16.12 4.67
N LEU A 183 10.39 -15.25 5.62
CA LEU A 183 11.14 -15.63 6.83
C LEU A 183 10.25 -16.32 7.87
N PHE A 184 8.92 -16.17 7.75
CA PHE A 184 7.92 -16.68 8.69
C PHE A 184 6.81 -17.45 7.94
N PRO A 185 7.14 -18.52 7.20
CA PRO A 185 6.21 -19.17 6.28
C PRO A 185 4.99 -19.80 6.96
N GLU A 186 5.06 -20.09 8.26
CA GLU A 186 3.98 -20.68 9.05
C GLU A 186 3.12 -19.63 9.79
N ALA A 187 3.52 -18.36 9.73
CA ALA A 187 2.79 -17.27 10.39
C ALA A 187 1.87 -16.57 9.38
N ASP A 188 0.61 -16.39 9.77
CA ASP A 188 -0.28 -15.47 9.07
C ASP A 188 0.10 -14.03 9.46
N ILE A 189 0.52 -13.21 8.49
CA ILE A 189 0.99 -11.85 8.75
C ILE A 189 0.34 -10.89 7.72
N ASP A 190 -0.52 -9.99 8.20
CA ASP A 190 -0.93 -8.81 7.44
C ASP A 190 0.16 -7.74 7.57
N TYR A 191 0.98 -7.63 6.52
CA TYR A 191 2.06 -6.67 6.44
C TYR A 191 1.74 -5.55 5.45
N ARG A 192 1.76 -4.31 5.94
CA ARG A 192 1.60 -3.11 5.11
C ARG A 192 2.74 -2.16 5.38
N PHE A 193 3.18 -1.48 4.34
CA PHE A 193 4.17 -0.43 4.48
C PHE A 193 3.94 0.67 3.46
N SER A 194 4.41 1.86 3.79
CA SER A 194 4.53 2.96 2.84
C SER A 194 5.90 3.61 3.04
N THR A 195 6.56 3.92 1.93
CA THR A 195 7.86 4.60 1.88
C THR A 195 7.65 6.00 1.30
N PRO A 196 8.50 7.00 1.65
CA PRO A 196 8.44 8.31 1.05
C PRO A 196 8.57 8.19 -0.46
N ALA A 197 7.71 8.89 -1.18
CA ALA A 197 7.86 9.00 -2.62
C ALA A 197 9.20 9.69 -2.96
N PRO A 198 9.88 9.27 -4.03
CA PRO A 198 11.12 9.91 -4.46
C PRO A 198 10.86 11.35 -4.90
N GLU A 199 11.85 12.21 -4.74
CA GLU A 199 11.77 13.59 -5.25
C GLU A 199 11.68 13.59 -6.79
N ILE A 200 10.88 14.52 -7.32
CA ILE A 200 10.73 14.70 -8.77
C ILE A 200 12.04 15.23 -9.34
N THR A 201 12.65 14.45 -10.24
CA THR A 201 13.89 14.82 -10.94
C THR A 201 13.57 15.43 -12.30
N ALA A 202 14.15 16.60 -12.59
CA ALA A 202 14.00 17.26 -13.88
C ALA A 202 14.47 16.37 -15.06
N GLY A 203 13.71 16.38 -16.16
CA GLY A 203 13.93 15.57 -17.36
C GLY A 203 13.53 14.10 -17.23
N GLN A 204 12.92 13.68 -16.10
CA GLN A 204 12.59 12.28 -15.82
C GLN A 204 11.09 12.10 -15.57
N VAL A 205 10.60 10.92 -15.94
CA VAL A 205 9.39 10.31 -15.38
C VAL A 205 9.85 9.24 -14.40
N THR A 206 9.44 9.33 -13.14
CA THR A 206 9.73 8.31 -12.12
C THR A 206 8.46 7.55 -11.78
N PHE A 207 8.46 6.26 -12.01
CA PHE A 207 7.40 5.35 -11.57
C PHE A 207 7.76 4.80 -10.19
N PHE A 208 6.84 4.85 -9.23
CA PHE A 208 7.06 4.40 -7.88
C PHE A 208 5.96 3.47 -7.41
N ASN A 209 6.33 2.30 -6.91
CA ASN A 209 5.38 1.28 -6.48
C ASN A 209 5.25 1.25 -4.96
N HIS A 210 4.15 1.78 -4.44
CA HIS A 210 3.79 1.63 -3.02
C HIS A 210 2.97 0.35 -2.76
N CYS A 211 2.53 -0.37 -3.79
CA CYS A 211 1.72 -1.57 -3.61
C CYS A 211 2.54 -2.65 -2.90
N ALA A 212 1.87 -3.48 -2.10
CA ALA A 212 2.52 -4.64 -1.47
C ALA A 212 2.98 -5.70 -2.49
N ALA A 213 2.36 -5.75 -3.67
CA ALA A 213 2.78 -6.61 -4.76
C ALA A 213 3.82 -5.92 -5.67
N ASP A 214 4.72 -6.72 -6.22
CA ASP A 214 5.52 -6.29 -7.37
C ASP A 214 4.59 -5.97 -8.55
N LEU A 215 4.98 -5.01 -9.38
CA LEU A 215 4.23 -4.65 -10.58
C LEU A 215 5.03 -5.00 -11.85
N THR A 216 4.32 -5.23 -12.95
CA THR A 216 4.90 -5.15 -14.29
C THR A 216 4.26 -3.97 -15.02
N LEU A 217 5.09 -3.07 -15.53
CA LEU A 217 4.68 -1.91 -16.30
C LEU A 217 4.80 -2.21 -17.80
N ARG A 218 3.67 -2.14 -18.51
CA ARG A 218 3.62 -2.17 -19.98
C ARG A 218 3.45 -0.76 -20.50
N SER A 219 4.15 -0.43 -21.58
CA SER A 219 3.98 0.86 -22.22
C SER A 219 3.97 0.74 -23.75
N SER A 220 3.20 1.61 -24.40
CA SER A 220 3.27 1.84 -25.85
C SER A 220 4.46 2.71 -26.26
N GLY A 221 5.17 3.30 -25.29
CA GLY A 221 6.43 4.03 -25.47
C GLY A 221 7.65 3.17 -25.08
N PRO A 222 8.46 3.61 -24.09
CA PRO A 222 9.66 2.88 -23.68
C PRO A 222 9.30 1.56 -23.00
N ALA A 223 10.14 0.53 -23.16
CA ALA A 223 9.99 -0.70 -22.38
C ALA A 223 10.31 -0.43 -20.89
N LEU A 224 9.35 -0.66 -20.00
CA LEU A 224 9.49 -0.38 -18.56
C LEU A 224 9.78 -1.65 -17.73
N GLY A 225 9.04 -2.74 -17.96
CA GLY A 225 9.32 -4.04 -17.31
C GLY A 225 8.85 -4.10 -15.85
N SER A 226 9.54 -4.87 -15.02
CA SER A 226 9.14 -5.10 -13.61
C SER A 226 9.53 -3.94 -12.69
N LEU A 227 8.65 -3.63 -11.74
CA LEU A 227 8.82 -2.63 -10.70
C LEU A 227 8.48 -3.25 -9.34
N ALA A 228 9.51 -3.61 -8.57
CA ALA A 228 9.33 -4.26 -7.28
C ALA A 228 8.67 -3.34 -6.23
N SER A 229 8.01 -3.93 -5.25
CA SER A 229 7.35 -3.23 -4.15
C SER A 229 8.32 -2.31 -3.40
N GLY A 230 7.93 -1.05 -3.14
CA GLY A 230 8.77 -0.03 -2.50
C GLY A 230 9.92 0.50 -3.37
N ARG A 231 9.96 0.17 -4.67
CA ARG A 231 11.03 0.59 -5.59
C ARG A 231 10.54 1.63 -6.59
N ALA A 232 11.50 2.42 -7.08
CA ALA A 232 11.31 3.40 -8.13
C ALA A 232 12.03 2.99 -9.44
N LEU A 233 11.44 3.34 -10.58
CA LEU A 233 12.02 3.25 -11.91
C LEU A 233 11.96 4.63 -12.56
N SER A 234 13.12 5.24 -12.82
CA SER A 234 13.20 6.54 -13.53
C SER A 234 13.57 6.33 -14.99
N VAL A 235 12.81 7.00 -15.87
CA VAL A 235 12.99 6.95 -17.32
C VAL A 235 13.07 8.38 -17.87
N PRO A 236 14.07 8.71 -18.71
CA PRO A 236 14.16 10.04 -19.31
C PRO A 236 12.90 10.34 -20.12
N ILE A 237 12.37 11.56 -20.01
CA ILE A 237 11.21 11.99 -20.80
C ILE A 237 11.47 11.81 -22.30
N SER A 238 12.72 11.98 -22.74
CA SER A 238 13.15 11.78 -24.13
C SER A 238 13.08 10.33 -24.63
N ALA A 239 12.88 9.34 -23.75
CA ALA A 239 12.67 7.95 -24.14
C ALA A 239 11.21 7.66 -24.56
N PHE A 240 10.28 8.57 -24.26
CA PHE A 240 8.89 8.50 -24.70
C PHE A 240 8.73 9.08 -26.10
N ASN A 241 7.69 8.64 -26.82
CA ASN A 241 7.41 9.11 -28.16
C ASN A 241 6.94 10.56 -28.10
N ALA A 242 7.80 11.51 -28.50
CA ALA A 242 7.46 12.93 -28.53
C ALA A 242 6.32 13.22 -29.51
N GLY A 243 5.37 14.06 -29.09
CA GLY A 243 4.19 14.43 -29.87
C GLY A 243 3.16 13.31 -30.07
N ALA A 244 3.36 12.14 -29.45
CA ALA A 244 2.45 11.00 -29.52
C ALA A 244 2.11 10.48 -28.12
N GLN A 245 0.96 9.84 -27.99
CA GLN A 245 0.49 9.27 -26.73
C GLN A 245 1.32 8.03 -26.35
N ASN A 246 1.76 8.00 -25.09
CA ASN A 246 2.42 6.86 -24.47
C ASN A 246 1.53 6.39 -23.31
N ALA A 247 0.83 5.27 -23.50
CA ALA A 247 0.07 4.64 -22.43
C ALA A 247 1.03 3.84 -21.55
N VAL A 248 0.85 3.91 -20.23
CA VAL A 248 1.53 3.07 -19.24
C VAL A 248 0.49 2.39 -18.36
N ILE A 249 0.59 1.08 -18.25
CA ILE A 249 -0.35 0.23 -17.53
C ILE A 249 0.42 -0.65 -16.55
N ALA A 250 -0.05 -0.71 -15.30
CA ALA A 250 0.51 -1.55 -14.26
C ALA A 250 -0.29 -2.84 -14.06
N TYR A 251 0.43 -3.94 -13.91
CA TYR A 251 -0.11 -5.26 -13.61
C TYR A 251 0.48 -5.78 -12.29
N PRO A 252 -0.36 -6.14 -11.30
CA PRO A 252 0.12 -6.85 -10.12
C PRO A 252 0.73 -8.20 -10.49
N ASN A 253 1.95 -8.47 -10.00
CA ASN A 253 2.61 -9.75 -10.14
C ASN A 253 2.29 -10.59 -8.90
N LEU A 254 1.29 -11.47 -9.03
CA LEU A 254 0.88 -12.37 -7.95
C LEU A 254 1.47 -13.76 -8.13
N SER A 255 1.73 -14.45 -7.02
CA SER A 255 2.00 -15.89 -7.00
C SER A 255 0.73 -16.70 -7.29
N ALA A 256 0.91 -17.99 -7.61
CA ALA A 256 -0.22 -18.90 -7.84
C ALA A 256 -1.09 -19.08 -6.58
N ASP A 257 -0.51 -18.96 -5.39
CA ASP A 257 -1.25 -19.08 -4.12
C ASP A 257 -2.05 -17.81 -3.81
N GLN A 258 -1.54 -16.64 -4.18
CA GLN A 258 -2.24 -15.36 -4.03
C GLN A 258 -3.39 -15.18 -5.04
N CYS A 259 -3.31 -15.89 -6.18
CA CYS A 259 -4.39 -15.90 -7.16
C CYS A 259 -4.34 -17.18 -7.98
N SER A 260 -5.05 -18.20 -7.49
CA SER A 260 -5.15 -19.48 -8.20
C SER A 260 -5.89 -19.31 -9.53
N VAL A 261 -5.71 -20.26 -10.45
CA VAL A 261 -6.42 -20.24 -11.74
C VAL A 261 -7.94 -20.23 -11.59
N ASP A 262 -8.45 -20.80 -10.50
CA ASP A 262 -9.88 -20.88 -10.20
C ASP A 262 -10.41 -19.59 -9.55
N PHE A 263 -9.54 -18.69 -9.11
CA PHE A 263 -9.92 -17.42 -8.50
C PHE A 263 -10.87 -16.62 -9.39
N CYS A 264 -10.52 -16.47 -10.67
CA CYS A 264 -11.31 -15.68 -11.62
C CYS A 264 -12.62 -16.35 -12.05
N ASP A 265 -12.89 -17.60 -11.65
CA ASP A 265 -14.19 -18.24 -11.90
C ASP A 265 -15.32 -17.57 -11.09
N GLY A 266 -14.98 -16.89 -9.98
CA GLY A 266 -15.93 -16.11 -9.18
C GLY A 266 -16.41 -14.82 -9.84
N TRP A 267 -15.74 -14.36 -10.91
CA TRP A 267 -16.09 -13.10 -11.56
C TRP A 267 -17.31 -13.27 -12.47
N THR A 268 -18.49 -13.04 -11.90
CA THR A 268 -19.78 -13.26 -12.58
C THR A 268 -20.32 -12.01 -13.27
N ALA A 269 -19.85 -10.81 -12.91
CA ALA A 269 -20.34 -9.55 -13.46
C ALA A 269 -20.16 -9.43 -14.99
N LEU A 270 -19.15 -10.10 -15.55
CA LEU A 270 -18.88 -10.14 -17.00
C LEU A 270 -19.67 -11.22 -17.77
N GLY A 271 -20.47 -12.04 -17.07
CA GLY A 271 -21.01 -13.31 -17.56
C GLY A 271 -21.48 -13.33 -19.02
N GLY A 272 -21.23 -14.43 -19.72
CA GLY A 272 -21.52 -14.56 -21.15
C GLY A 272 -20.27 -15.02 -21.91
N VAL A 273 -20.30 -14.96 -23.24
CA VAL A 273 -19.10 -15.25 -24.05
C VAL A 273 -18.14 -14.06 -23.90
N PRO A 274 -16.83 -14.28 -23.68
CA PRO A 274 -15.86 -13.18 -23.59
C PRO A 274 -15.96 -12.22 -24.78
N GLY A 275 -15.98 -10.91 -24.48
CA GLY A 275 -16.15 -9.84 -25.47
C GLY A 275 -17.59 -9.61 -25.95
N THR A 276 -18.61 -10.26 -25.38
CA THR A 276 -20.02 -10.05 -25.78
C THR A 276 -20.82 -9.13 -24.85
N VAL A 277 -20.35 -8.90 -23.63
CA VAL A 277 -20.94 -7.94 -22.69
C VAL A 277 -20.05 -6.71 -22.62
N GLN A 278 -20.64 -5.56 -22.92
CA GLN A 278 -19.98 -4.28 -22.78
C GLN A 278 -19.87 -3.96 -21.29
N ARG A 279 -18.67 -3.55 -20.87
CA ARG A 279 -18.38 -3.41 -19.44
C ARG A 279 -18.80 -2.05 -18.93
N ALA A 280 -19.49 -2.02 -17.79
CA ALA A 280 -20.01 -0.79 -17.16
C ALA A 280 -19.28 -0.51 -15.85
N GLY A 281 -19.30 0.75 -15.39
CA GLY A 281 -18.59 1.20 -14.18
C GLY A 281 -18.77 0.31 -12.96
N PHE A 282 -20.00 -0.13 -12.68
CA PHE A 282 -20.35 -0.96 -11.52
C PHE A 282 -19.58 -2.30 -11.48
N MET A 283 -19.10 -2.79 -12.63
CA MET A 283 -18.37 -4.06 -12.72
C MET A 283 -16.97 -3.98 -12.10
N TRP A 284 -16.49 -2.77 -11.80
CA TRP A 284 -15.18 -2.48 -11.22
C TRP A 284 -15.27 -2.06 -9.74
N GLU A 285 -16.48 -2.02 -9.20
CA GLU A 285 -16.78 -1.63 -7.82
C GLU A 285 -17.13 -2.84 -6.97
N ALA A 286 -17.19 -2.62 -5.65
CA ALA A 286 -17.68 -3.55 -4.64
C ALA A 286 -18.86 -4.43 -5.12
N PRO A 287 -18.75 -5.77 -5.11
CA PRO A 287 -17.65 -6.63 -4.64
C PRO A 287 -16.71 -7.16 -5.76
N ASN A 288 -16.70 -6.53 -6.94
CA ASN A 288 -15.96 -6.96 -8.12
C ASN A 288 -14.60 -6.29 -8.31
N GLU A 289 -14.28 -5.25 -7.53
CA GLU A 289 -13.02 -4.51 -7.52
C GLU A 289 -11.82 -5.43 -7.35
N THR A 290 -11.97 -6.51 -6.58
CA THR A 290 -10.90 -7.50 -6.44
C THR A 290 -10.64 -8.29 -7.71
N TYR A 291 -11.67 -8.73 -8.43
CA TYR A 291 -11.47 -9.38 -9.73
C TYR A 291 -10.93 -8.39 -10.76
N ALA A 292 -11.38 -7.13 -10.72
CA ALA A 292 -10.87 -6.06 -11.57
C ALA A 292 -9.36 -5.84 -11.41
N ALA A 293 -8.87 -5.92 -10.17
CA ALA A 293 -7.45 -5.73 -9.85
C ALA A 293 -6.55 -6.83 -10.43
N TYR A 294 -7.04 -8.08 -10.49
CA TYR A 294 -6.18 -9.26 -10.67
C TYR A 294 -6.52 -10.16 -11.86
N CYS A 295 -7.74 -10.10 -12.37
CA CYS A 295 -8.17 -10.97 -13.46
C CYS A 295 -8.13 -10.22 -14.79
N ASN A 296 -7.58 -10.86 -15.83
CA ASN A 296 -7.69 -10.33 -17.18
C ASN A 296 -9.17 -10.40 -17.64
N PRO A 297 -9.84 -9.25 -17.86
CA PRO A 297 -11.26 -9.22 -18.15
C PRO A 297 -11.62 -9.81 -19.52
N ASN A 298 -10.66 -9.97 -20.44
CA ASN A 298 -10.87 -10.60 -21.74
C ASN A 298 -10.91 -12.13 -21.64
N LEU A 299 -10.45 -12.70 -20.52
CA LEU A 299 -10.32 -14.13 -20.33
C LEU A 299 -11.21 -14.64 -19.17
N SER A 300 -11.60 -13.77 -18.24
CA SER A 300 -12.48 -14.05 -17.09
C SER A 300 -13.95 -14.32 -17.44
N GLY A 301 -14.66 -15.06 -16.58
CA GLY A 301 -16.11 -15.31 -16.71
C GLY A 301 -16.54 -16.72 -17.15
N ARG A 302 -15.69 -17.73 -16.91
CA ARG A 302 -15.87 -19.18 -17.17
C ARG A 302 -15.73 -19.67 -18.63
N SER A 303 -15.14 -20.87 -18.72
CA SER A 303 -14.67 -21.65 -19.87
C SER A 303 -13.28 -21.29 -20.44
N LEU A 304 -12.94 -20.02 -20.66
CA LEU A 304 -11.60 -19.67 -21.19
C LEU A 304 -10.50 -19.73 -20.13
N CYS A 305 -10.72 -19.20 -18.92
CA CYS A 305 -9.73 -19.31 -17.83
C CYS A 305 -9.38 -20.75 -17.48
N ALA A 306 -10.38 -21.62 -17.36
CA ALA A 306 -10.15 -23.04 -17.08
C ALA A 306 -9.32 -23.75 -18.17
N VAL A 307 -9.41 -23.28 -19.42
CA VAL A 307 -8.69 -23.87 -20.56
C VAL A 307 -7.30 -23.26 -20.73
N GLN A 308 -7.17 -21.94 -20.66
CA GLN A 308 -5.91 -21.23 -20.95
C GLN A 308 -5.03 -21.06 -19.72
N LYS A 309 -5.61 -21.10 -18.51
CA LYS A 309 -4.93 -20.98 -17.21
C LYS A 309 -4.07 -19.73 -17.02
N ASN A 310 -4.35 -18.67 -17.78
CA ASN A 310 -3.54 -17.45 -17.89
C ASN A 310 -4.33 -16.18 -17.51
N CYS A 311 -5.34 -16.34 -16.66
CA CYS A 311 -6.24 -15.25 -16.28
C CYS A 311 -5.76 -14.44 -15.08
N CYS A 312 -4.93 -15.02 -14.22
CA CYS A 312 -4.40 -14.41 -13.01
C CYS A 312 -3.07 -15.05 -12.62
N GLY A 313 -2.46 -14.52 -11.56
CA GLY A 313 -1.23 -15.07 -10.99
C GLY A 313 -0.04 -14.90 -11.95
N PRO A 314 0.96 -15.80 -11.88
CA PRO A 314 2.19 -15.70 -12.68
C PRO A 314 1.94 -15.81 -14.19
N ASP A 315 0.85 -16.47 -14.58
CA ASP A 315 0.51 -16.74 -15.97
C ASP A 315 -0.43 -15.68 -16.57
N MET A 316 -0.80 -14.64 -15.82
CA MET A 316 -1.70 -13.58 -16.31
C MET A 316 -1.21 -12.96 -17.62
N VAL A 317 -2.05 -12.95 -18.66
CA VAL A 317 -1.74 -12.23 -19.91
C VAL A 317 -1.73 -10.72 -19.64
N GLN A 318 -0.56 -10.10 -19.79
CA GLN A 318 -0.33 -8.66 -19.64
C GLN A 318 -0.12 -8.00 -21.01
N ASP A 319 -1.18 -7.93 -21.80
CA ASP A 319 -1.14 -7.49 -23.20
C ASP A 319 -1.20 -5.96 -23.40
N GLY A 320 -1.27 -5.19 -22.32
CA GLY A 320 -1.39 -3.73 -22.39
C GLY A 320 -2.79 -3.26 -22.80
N THR A 321 -3.81 -4.13 -22.71
CA THR A 321 -5.18 -3.77 -23.12
C THR A 321 -6.13 -3.48 -21.98
N PHE A 322 -5.74 -3.76 -20.72
CA PHE A 322 -6.54 -3.54 -19.52
C PHE A 322 -5.72 -3.03 -18.34
N GLY A 323 -6.34 -2.19 -17.51
CA GLY A 323 -5.76 -1.59 -16.31
C GLY A 323 -5.94 -0.06 -16.24
N THR A 324 -5.81 0.51 -15.05
CA THR A 324 -5.74 1.96 -14.85
C THR A 324 -4.53 2.48 -15.61
N THR A 325 -4.75 3.42 -16.52
CA THR A 325 -3.71 3.86 -17.45
C THR A 325 -3.25 5.27 -17.09
N TRP A 326 -1.93 5.47 -17.06
CA TRP A 326 -1.34 6.80 -17.15
C TRP A 326 -0.94 7.05 -18.60
N GLU A 327 -1.47 8.12 -19.18
CA GLU A 327 -1.19 8.50 -20.55
C GLU A 327 -0.30 9.73 -20.57
N PHE A 328 0.77 9.67 -21.35
CA PHE A 328 1.76 10.73 -21.40
C PHE A 328 2.11 11.08 -22.85
N THR A 329 1.86 12.33 -23.24
CA THR A 329 2.24 12.89 -24.54
C THR A 329 3.26 14.00 -24.32
N PRO A 330 4.57 13.70 -24.29
CA PRO A 330 5.58 14.74 -24.11
C PRO A 330 5.72 15.58 -25.37
N SER A 331 5.89 16.89 -25.20
CA SER A 331 6.09 17.83 -26.31
C SER A 331 5.02 17.67 -27.40
N GLY A 332 3.76 17.63 -26.97
CA GLY A 332 2.57 17.65 -27.82
C GLY A 332 2.34 19.01 -28.48
N ALA A 333 1.08 19.31 -28.78
CA ALA A 333 0.72 20.60 -29.37
C ALA A 333 1.16 21.78 -28.48
N ALA A 334 1.61 22.86 -29.12
CA ALA A 334 2.06 24.09 -28.46
C ALA A 334 3.19 23.89 -27.43
N ASP A 335 4.05 22.88 -27.61
CA ASP A 335 5.16 22.56 -26.69
C ASP A 335 4.67 22.33 -25.25
N LEU A 336 3.55 21.60 -25.12
CA LEU A 336 3.00 21.16 -23.84
C LEU A 336 3.14 19.65 -23.70
N ASP A 337 3.39 19.20 -22.48
CA ASP A 337 3.22 17.80 -22.10
C ASP A 337 1.77 17.58 -21.69
N TYR A 338 1.15 16.48 -22.11
CA TYR A 338 -0.17 16.07 -21.66
C TYR A 338 -0.06 14.81 -20.80
N ALA A 339 -0.54 14.87 -19.56
CA ALA A 339 -0.39 13.80 -18.57
C ALA A 339 -1.74 13.45 -17.95
N ASP A 340 -2.30 12.31 -18.32
CA ASP A 340 -3.70 12.01 -18.04
C ASP A 340 -3.87 10.67 -17.35
N LEU A 341 -5.01 10.50 -16.68
CA LEU A 341 -5.44 9.24 -16.10
C LEU A 341 -6.70 8.75 -16.82
N SER A 342 -6.82 7.44 -17.02
CA SER A 342 -8.01 6.84 -17.64
C SER A 342 -8.44 5.60 -16.87
N THR A 343 -9.73 5.56 -16.50
CA THR A 343 -10.39 4.37 -15.92
C THR A 343 -11.48 3.82 -16.82
N ASN A 344 -12.01 4.66 -17.74
CA ASN A 344 -13.09 4.31 -18.67
C ASN A 344 -14.31 3.69 -17.95
N TYR A 345 -14.67 4.29 -16.81
CA TYR A 345 -15.83 3.92 -15.98
C TYR A 345 -17.18 4.03 -16.73
N GLY A 346 -17.24 4.80 -17.82
CA GLY A 346 -18.45 5.09 -18.58
C GLY A 346 -19.16 6.35 -18.09
N SER A 347 -20.28 6.71 -18.71
CA SER A 347 -21.11 7.87 -18.31
C SER A 347 -21.88 7.65 -16.99
N GLY A 348 -21.70 6.50 -16.36
CA GLY A 348 -22.26 6.17 -15.06
C GLY A 348 -22.09 4.69 -14.73
N PRO A 349 -22.45 4.27 -13.51
CA PRO A 349 -22.22 2.90 -13.03
C PRO A 349 -22.79 1.85 -13.98
N ASN A 350 -23.97 2.09 -14.56
CA ASN A 350 -24.68 1.13 -15.41
C ASN A 350 -24.64 1.45 -16.91
N THR A 351 -23.92 2.50 -17.33
CA THR A 351 -23.90 2.93 -18.74
C THR A 351 -22.51 2.72 -19.30
N PRO A 352 -22.29 1.65 -20.09
CA PRO A 352 -20.99 1.41 -20.67
C PRO A 352 -20.66 2.44 -21.77
N PRO A 353 -19.38 2.75 -22.00
CA PRO A 353 -18.94 3.71 -23.03
C PRO A 353 -19.16 3.14 -24.44
N ASN A 354 -19.82 3.85 -25.37
CA ASN A 354 -20.23 3.24 -26.65
C ASN A 354 -19.05 2.67 -27.44
N LEU A 355 -19.25 1.57 -28.17
CA LEU A 355 -18.22 1.00 -29.04
C LEU A 355 -18.36 1.57 -30.45
N CYS A 356 -17.34 2.27 -30.96
CA CYS A 356 -17.35 2.75 -32.36
C CYS A 356 -16.45 1.90 -33.28
N PRO A 357 -16.92 1.54 -34.49
CA PRO A 357 -16.15 0.80 -35.47
C PRO A 357 -15.09 1.63 -36.23
N THR A 358 -15.26 2.96 -36.32
CA THR A 358 -14.33 3.89 -36.99
C THR A 358 -14.56 5.30 -36.44
N GLY A 359 -13.49 5.97 -35.97
CA GLY A 359 -13.52 7.26 -35.26
C GLY A 359 -14.66 8.21 -35.65
N GLY A 360 -15.57 8.42 -34.69
CA GLY A 360 -16.72 9.33 -34.69
C GLY A 360 -17.01 9.80 -33.26
N PRO A 361 -17.76 10.91 -33.07
CA PRO A 361 -17.43 11.96 -32.12
C PRO A 361 -17.78 11.64 -30.66
N ASP A 362 -16.90 12.09 -29.77
CA ASP A 362 -17.07 12.46 -28.36
C ASP A 362 -17.69 11.47 -27.35
N ASP A 363 -18.14 10.28 -27.75
CA ASP A 363 -18.69 9.28 -26.82
C ASP A 363 -18.49 7.84 -27.32
N CYS A 364 -17.26 7.50 -27.72
CA CYS A 364 -16.96 6.12 -28.14
C CYS A 364 -15.54 5.67 -27.80
N VAL A 365 -15.42 4.46 -27.25
CA VAL A 365 -14.16 3.72 -27.14
C VAL A 365 -14.05 2.70 -28.26
N SER A 366 -12.83 2.39 -28.70
CA SER A 366 -12.64 1.30 -29.67
C SER A 366 -13.11 -0.02 -29.05
N ALA A 367 -13.62 -0.97 -29.85
CA ALA A 367 -13.97 -2.30 -29.34
C ALA A 367 -12.79 -3.06 -28.68
N ALA A 368 -11.56 -2.60 -28.92
CA ALA A 368 -10.34 -3.11 -28.29
C ALA A 368 -9.87 -2.28 -27.07
N ALA A 369 -10.45 -1.10 -26.83
CA ALA A 369 -10.10 -0.21 -25.72
C ALA A 369 -10.82 -0.69 -24.45
N ASN A 370 -10.18 -1.67 -23.84
CA ASN A 370 -10.63 -2.38 -22.65
C ASN A 370 -9.94 -1.81 -21.40
N ILE A 371 -9.93 -0.49 -21.26
CA ILE A 371 -9.27 0.19 -20.14
C ILE A 371 -10.20 0.08 -18.93
N PHE A 372 -9.70 -0.42 -17.80
CA PHE A 372 -10.49 -0.70 -16.59
C PHE A 372 -9.65 -0.47 -15.35
N PHE A 373 -10.21 0.16 -14.34
CA PHE A 373 -9.52 0.39 -13.08
C PHE A 373 -9.03 -0.92 -12.45
N ASN A 374 -7.73 -1.01 -12.13
CA ASN A 374 -7.14 -2.18 -11.47
C ASN A 374 -6.17 -1.82 -10.34
N VAL A 375 -5.38 -0.77 -10.51
CA VAL A 375 -4.37 -0.31 -9.55
C VAL A 375 -4.65 1.17 -9.23
N PRO A 376 -4.77 1.56 -7.93
CA PRO A 376 -4.80 2.95 -7.53
C PRO A 376 -3.55 3.67 -8.05
N ILE A 377 -3.72 4.84 -8.65
CA ILE A 377 -2.63 5.57 -9.29
C ILE A 377 -2.72 7.06 -8.97
N LYS A 378 -1.58 7.72 -8.90
CA LYS A 378 -1.46 9.17 -8.80
C LYS A 378 -0.27 9.60 -9.64
N TRP A 379 -0.35 10.77 -10.24
CA TRP A 379 0.85 11.40 -10.77
C TRP A 379 0.97 12.83 -10.27
N THR A 380 2.20 13.30 -10.14
CA THR A 380 2.52 14.68 -9.79
C THR A 380 3.64 15.21 -10.69
N SER A 381 3.70 16.53 -10.84
CA SER A 381 4.76 17.25 -11.54
C SER A 381 5.37 18.32 -10.64
N ASN A 382 6.65 18.61 -10.87
CA ASN A 382 7.32 19.76 -10.26
C ASN A 382 6.98 21.09 -10.95
N GLN A 383 6.18 21.04 -12.02
CA GLN A 383 5.65 22.19 -12.72
C GLN A 383 4.17 22.37 -12.43
N THR A 384 3.71 23.61 -12.60
CA THR A 384 2.30 23.93 -12.56
C THR A 384 1.66 23.57 -13.91
N CYS A 385 0.68 22.67 -13.88
CA CYS A 385 -0.12 22.26 -15.03
C CYS A 385 -1.52 22.90 -14.96
N SER A 386 -2.29 22.77 -16.04
CA SER A 386 -3.68 23.23 -16.10
C SER A 386 -4.55 22.21 -16.81
N PHE A 387 -5.77 21.99 -16.33
CA PHE A 387 -6.81 21.37 -17.15
C PHE A 387 -7.12 22.30 -18.33
N THR A 388 -7.09 21.76 -19.55
CA THR A 388 -7.18 22.52 -20.81
C THR A 388 -8.46 23.36 -20.96
N SER A 389 -9.48 23.07 -20.17
CA SER A 389 -10.85 23.58 -20.36
C SER A 389 -11.43 24.41 -19.24
N ALA A 390 -10.96 24.18 -18.02
CA ALA A 390 -11.42 24.88 -16.84
C ALA A 390 -10.43 25.94 -16.36
N GLU A 391 -9.26 26.06 -17.00
CA GLU A 391 -8.11 26.87 -16.54
C GLU A 391 -7.71 26.58 -15.08
N THR A 392 -8.14 25.43 -14.55
CA THR A 392 -7.87 25.02 -13.18
C THR A 392 -6.42 24.57 -13.09
N THR A 393 -5.67 25.29 -12.28
CA THR A 393 -4.28 24.97 -11.98
C THR A 393 -4.18 23.70 -11.12
N ILE A 394 -3.33 22.78 -11.54
CA ILE A 394 -3.08 21.50 -10.88
C ILE A 394 -1.57 21.20 -10.88
N THR A 395 -1.13 20.32 -9.99
CA THR A 395 0.24 19.78 -9.95
C THR A 395 0.26 18.27 -10.09
N GLY A 396 -0.90 17.65 -10.32
CA GLY A 396 -1.07 16.22 -10.38
C GLY A 396 -2.54 15.82 -10.42
N LEU A 397 -2.79 14.54 -10.62
CA LEU A 397 -4.10 13.89 -10.62
C LEU A 397 -4.01 12.59 -9.84
N GLN A 398 -5.12 12.14 -9.26
CA GLN A 398 -5.16 10.86 -8.56
C GLN A 398 -6.42 10.07 -8.83
N CYS A 399 -6.28 8.76 -8.83
CA CYS A 399 -7.33 7.83 -9.13
C CYS A 399 -7.22 6.61 -8.24
N LEU A 400 -7.98 6.64 -7.14
CA LEU A 400 -7.86 5.65 -6.07
C LEU A 400 -8.96 4.60 -6.10
N GLU A 401 -10.01 4.82 -6.89
CA GLU A 401 -11.18 3.97 -7.03
C GLU A 401 -11.62 3.95 -8.50
N ALA A 402 -12.51 3.02 -8.87
CA ALA A 402 -12.98 2.89 -10.24
C ALA A 402 -13.71 4.14 -10.75
N SER A 403 -14.60 4.70 -9.93
CA SER A 403 -15.23 6.00 -10.20
C SER A 403 -14.30 7.10 -9.70
N CYS A 404 -13.74 7.87 -10.64
CA CYS A 404 -12.56 8.67 -10.39
C CYS A 404 -12.65 10.02 -11.09
N PRO A 405 -13.03 11.10 -10.38
CA PRO A 405 -13.29 12.40 -11.00
C PRO A 405 -12.08 13.05 -11.70
N ASP A 406 -10.87 12.61 -11.38
CA ASP A 406 -9.62 13.11 -11.96
C ASP A 406 -9.16 12.31 -13.18
N ALA A 407 -9.83 11.21 -13.52
CA ALA A 407 -9.54 10.43 -14.71
C ALA A 407 -10.60 10.67 -15.79
N TYR A 408 -10.23 10.38 -17.03
CA TYR A 408 -11.17 10.12 -18.11
C TYR A 408 -12.03 8.91 -17.76
N GLN A 409 -13.28 9.18 -17.37
CA GLN A 409 -14.33 8.18 -17.19
C GLN A 409 -15.21 8.09 -18.43
N HIS A 410 -15.39 9.22 -19.11
CA HIS A 410 -16.20 9.40 -20.30
C HIS A 410 -15.42 10.19 -21.37
N PRO A 411 -15.62 9.96 -22.68
CA PRO A 411 -14.84 10.65 -23.72
C PRO A 411 -15.11 12.16 -23.82
N THR A 412 -16.21 12.67 -23.25
CA THR A 412 -16.45 14.12 -23.07
C THR A 412 -15.83 14.69 -21.80
N ASP A 413 -15.20 13.87 -20.96
CA ASP A 413 -14.57 14.37 -19.75
C ASP A 413 -13.42 15.26 -20.13
N ASP A 414 -13.46 16.49 -19.65
CA ASP A 414 -12.44 17.45 -19.96
C ASP A 414 -11.27 17.36 -18.99
N LYS A 415 -10.55 16.23 -19.12
CA LYS A 415 -9.54 15.80 -18.14
C LYS A 415 -8.15 15.76 -18.72
N GLN A 416 -7.93 16.45 -19.84
CA GLN A 416 -6.60 16.64 -20.39
C GLN A 416 -5.86 17.65 -19.52
N SER A 417 -4.85 17.18 -18.80
CA SER A 417 -3.91 18.09 -18.17
C SER A 417 -2.89 18.55 -19.21
N SER A 418 -2.51 19.82 -19.14
CA SER A 418 -1.46 20.40 -19.95
C SER A 418 -0.39 21.01 -19.06
N CYS A 419 0.85 20.60 -19.27
CA CYS A 419 2.01 20.97 -18.46
C CYS A 419 3.08 21.63 -19.35
N PRO A 420 3.85 22.61 -18.85
CA PRO A 420 4.96 23.18 -19.60
C PRO A 420 6.00 22.13 -20.03
N SER A 421 6.37 22.08 -21.31
CA SER A 421 7.42 21.18 -21.84
C SER A 421 8.84 21.79 -21.77
N ASP A 422 9.23 22.39 -20.64
CA ASP A 422 10.59 22.94 -20.46
C ASP A 422 11.61 21.89 -19.96
N SER A 423 12.89 22.27 -19.88
CA SER A 423 13.96 21.37 -19.41
C SER A 423 13.95 21.09 -17.91
N GLY A 424 13.19 21.88 -17.14
CA GLY A 424 13.05 21.74 -15.68
C GLY A 424 11.95 20.78 -15.27
N ARG A 425 11.03 20.43 -16.17
CA ARG A 425 9.90 19.54 -15.87
C ARG A 425 10.32 18.14 -15.49
N GLY A 426 9.57 17.52 -14.59
CA GLY A 426 9.67 16.11 -14.23
C GLY A 426 8.32 15.62 -13.73
N TYR A 427 8.17 14.30 -13.70
CA TYR A 427 6.94 13.64 -13.28
C TYR A 427 7.24 12.51 -12.31
N LEU A 428 6.36 12.32 -11.34
CA LEU A 428 6.33 11.15 -10.47
C LEU A 428 4.97 10.48 -10.65
N VAL A 429 4.95 9.19 -10.96
CA VAL A 429 3.77 8.34 -11.09
C VAL A 429 3.82 7.30 -9.97
N GLU A 430 2.91 7.42 -9.01
CA GLU A 430 2.79 6.57 -7.83
C GLU A 430 1.68 5.54 -8.07
N TYR A 431 1.97 4.26 -7.85
CA TYR A 431 0.98 3.19 -7.78
C TYR A 431 0.72 2.85 -6.31
N CYS A 432 -0.54 2.66 -5.93
CA CYS A 432 -0.99 2.50 -4.53
C CYS A 432 -0.58 3.67 -3.60
N PRO A 433 -0.72 4.94 -4.04
CA PRO A 433 -0.21 6.10 -3.31
C PRO A 433 -0.77 6.17 -1.88
N ASP A 434 -0.02 6.82 -0.98
CA ASP A 434 -0.43 7.07 0.41
C ASP A 434 -0.76 5.81 1.24
N GLY A 435 -0.33 4.63 0.78
CA GLY A 435 -0.60 3.35 1.43
C GLY A 435 -1.95 2.74 1.08
N GLN A 436 -2.61 3.23 0.03
CA GLN A 436 -3.79 2.58 -0.53
C GLN A 436 -3.46 1.14 -0.89
N ALA A 437 -4.28 0.19 -0.44
CA ALA A 437 -4.08 -1.21 -0.78
C ALA A 437 -4.70 -1.52 -2.14
N LEU A 438 -4.11 -2.46 -2.86
CA LEU A 438 -4.89 -3.20 -3.85
C LEU A 438 -6.01 -3.94 -3.09
N PRO A 439 -7.21 -4.11 -3.69
CA PRO A 439 -8.24 -4.94 -3.08
C PRO A 439 -7.68 -6.31 -2.70
N THR A 440 -7.99 -6.84 -1.52
CA THR A 440 -7.46 -8.15 -1.12
C THR A 440 -8.15 -9.27 -1.91
N PRO A 441 -7.40 -10.21 -2.54
CA PRO A 441 -8.00 -11.44 -3.05
C PRO A 441 -8.82 -12.13 -1.95
N PRO A 442 -10.08 -12.60 -2.18
CA PRO A 442 -10.71 -13.52 -1.23
C PRO A 442 -9.77 -14.71 -0.99
N GLY A 443 -9.32 -14.84 0.26
CA GLY A 443 -8.47 -15.93 0.75
C GLY A 443 -9.18 -17.26 0.85
#